data_AF-A0A0B8QK84-F1
#
_entry.id   AF-A0A0B8QK84-F1
#
_cell.length_a   1.000
_cell.length_b   1.000
_cell.length_c   1.000
_cell.angle_alpha   90.00
_cell.angle_beta   90.00
_cell.angle_gamma   90.00
#
_symmetry.space_group_name_H-M   'P 1'
#
loop_
_entity.id
_entity.type
_entity.pdbx_description
1 polymer ?
#
loop_
_entity_poly.entity_id
_entity_poly.type
_entity_poly.pdbx_seq_one_letter_code
_entity_poly.pdbx_strand_id
1 'polypeptide(L)'
;MISIAQAKKLAMLSQGLPPKRTSSALEAFERMGYVQIDTISVVQRAHHHVLWSRSPGYRPEHLDELVSQKKVFEYWSHAASYLPMRDYRFTLRRKQAIKSGEQKHWFTKNPKLMSEVLARIKAESIDG
;
A
#
# COMPACT_ATOMS: atom_id res chain seq x y z
N MET A 1 -24.47 -15.87 13.05
CA MET A 1 -24.19 -15.16 11.79
C MET A 1 -24.27 -13.66 12.09
N ILE A 2 -23.34 -12.83 11.60
CA ILE A 2 -23.38 -11.36 11.82
C ILE A 2 -24.19 -10.66 10.74
N SER A 3 -24.84 -9.54 11.07
CA SER A 3 -25.56 -8.71 10.10
C SER A 3 -24.60 -7.86 9.25
N ILE A 4 -25.09 -7.33 8.12
CA ILE A 4 -24.31 -6.40 7.26
C ILE A 4 -23.86 -5.17 8.06
N ALA A 5 -24.73 -4.64 8.93
CA ALA A 5 -24.39 -3.50 9.78
C ALA A 5 -23.25 -3.83 10.75
N GLN A 6 -23.27 -5.02 11.35
CA GLN A 6 -22.19 -5.50 12.21
C GLN A 6 -20.89 -5.70 11.44
N ALA A 7 -20.95 -6.29 10.25
CA ALA A 7 -19.78 -6.49 9.38
C ALA A 7 -19.14 -5.14 8.97
N LYS A 8 -19.95 -4.16 8.56
CA LYS A 8 -19.48 -2.80 8.23
C LYS A 8 -18.81 -2.14 9.43
N LYS A 9 -19.42 -2.24 10.61
CA LYS A 9 -18.86 -1.69 11.86
C LYS A 9 -17.51 -2.36 12.17
N LEU A 10 -17.42 -3.68 12.07
CA LEU A 10 -16.17 -4.41 12.29
C LEU A 10 -15.08 -4.00 11.29
N ALA A 11 -15.42 -3.85 10.01
CA ALA A 11 -14.47 -3.39 8.99
C ALA A 11 -13.98 -1.96 9.24
N MET A 12 -14.85 -1.04 9.64
CA MET A 12 -14.45 0.33 9.99
C MET A 12 -13.57 0.37 11.24
N LEU A 13 -13.93 -0.41 12.26
CA LEU A 13 -13.14 -0.51 13.48
C LEU A 13 -11.79 -1.18 13.22
N SER A 14 -11.70 -2.22 12.41
CA SER A 14 -10.39 -2.84 12.10
C SER A 14 -9.45 -1.88 11.38
N GLN A 15 -10.00 -0.92 10.63
CA GLN A 15 -9.25 0.13 9.93
C GLN A 15 -8.81 1.30 10.82
N GLY A 16 -9.21 1.37 12.09
CA GLY A 16 -8.86 2.48 12.98
C GLY A 16 -9.59 3.80 12.66
N LEU A 17 -10.73 3.71 11.98
CA LEU A 17 -11.60 4.85 11.70
C LEU A 17 -12.49 5.16 12.92
N PRO A 18 -13.06 6.40 12.99
CA PRO A 18 -13.86 6.85 14.12
C PRO A 18 -14.95 5.84 14.56
N PRO A 19 -15.27 5.77 15.86
CA PRO A 19 -14.86 6.71 16.91
C PRO A 19 -13.48 6.44 17.54
N LYS A 20 -12.84 5.30 17.26
CA LYS A 20 -11.55 4.93 17.88
C LYS A 20 -10.38 5.19 16.93
N ARG A 21 -9.87 6.42 16.98
CA ARG A 21 -8.64 6.84 16.31
C ARG A 21 -7.41 6.20 16.97
N THR A 22 -6.33 6.04 16.22
CA THR A 22 -5.05 5.55 16.76
C THR A 22 -4.30 6.69 17.46
N SER A 23 -3.53 6.35 18.48
CA SER A 23 -2.73 7.31 19.26
C SER A 23 -1.51 7.85 18.49
N SER A 24 -1.05 7.10 17.49
CA SER A 24 0.12 7.45 16.67
C SER A 24 -0.01 6.95 15.23
N ALA A 25 0.88 7.45 14.36
CA ALA A 25 1.03 6.95 13.00
C ALA A 25 1.53 5.50 12.95
N LEU A 26 2.40 5.11 13.88
CA LEU A 26 2.88 3.73 13.99
C LEU A 26 1.73 2.78 14.33
N GLU A 27 0.89 3.13 15.30
CA GLU A 27 -0.29 2.33 15.63
C GLU A 27 -1.26 2.24 14.42
N ALA A 28 -1.38 3.31 13.62
CA ALA A 28 -2.17 3.27 12.39
C ALA A 28 -1.62 2.23 11.39
N PHE A 29 -0.30 2.20 11.18
CA PHE A 29 0.35 1.20 10.33
C PHE A 29 0.16 -0.21 10.86
N GLU A 30 0.39 -0.42 12.15
CA GLU A 30 0.24 -1.74 12.78
C GLU A 30 -1.20 -2.24 12.72
N ARG A 31 -2.18 -1.34 12.83
CA ARG A 31 -3.59 -1.71 12.76
C ARG A 31 -4.06 -2.03 11.34
N MET A 32 -3.60 -1.28 10.33
CA MET A 32 -3.97 -1.52 8.93
C MET A 32 -3.15 -2.63 8.26
N GLY A 33 -1.91 -2.86 8.72
CA GLY A 33 -0.96 -3.81 8.14
C GLY A 33 -0.21 -3.26 6.92
N TYR A 34 -0.79 -2.33 6.15
CA TYR A 34 -0.09 -1.61 5.07
C TYR A 34 -0.80 -0.31 4.68
N VAL A 35 -0.06 0.61 4.05
CA VAL A 35 -0.61 1.78 3.36
C VAL A 35 0.03 1.88 1.99
N GLN A 36 -0.79 1.93 0.93
CA GLN A 36 -0.29 2.05 -0.45
C GLN A 36 0.37 3.41 -0.67
N ILE A 37 1.54 3.39 -1.32
CA ILE A 37 2.23 4.59 -1.80
C ILE A 37 1.53 5.07 -3.05
N ASP A 38 1.19 6.34 -3.05
CA ASP A 38 0.56 7.02 -4.17
C ASP A 38 1.60 7.91 -4.82
N THR A 39 1.74 7.79 -6.13
CA THR A 39 2.69 8.54 -6.95
C THR A 39 2.10 9.82 -7.50
N ILE A 40 0.78 10.02 -7.40
CA ILE A 40 0.10 11.23 -7.87
C ILE A 40 -0.17 12.16 -6.68
N SER A 41 0.18 13.44 -6.83
CA SER A 41 0.09 14.44 -5.76
C SER A 41 -0.48 15.77 -6.27
N VAL A 42 -1.78 15.79 -6.62
CA VAL A 42 -2.44 17.05 -7.05
C VAL A 42 -2.67 18.00 -5.87
N VAL A 43 -2.85 17.49 -4.64
CA VAL A 43 -3.02 18.29 -3.41
C VAL A 43 -2.09 17.78 -2.31
N GLN A 44 -2.16 16.49 -2.00
CA GLN A 44 -1.22 15.77 -1.15
C GLN A 44 -1.29 14.29 -1.53
N ARG A 45 -0.22 13.52 -1.34
CA ARG A 45 -0.25 12.07 -1.67
C ARG A 45 -1.24 11.34 -0.76
N ALA A 46 -2.01 10.41 -1.32
CA ALA A 46 -3.14 9.78 -0.63
C ALA A 46 -2.76 9.07 0.68
N HIS A 47 -1.55 8.52 0.80
CA HIS A 47 -1.09 7.87 2.03
C HIS A 47 -0.97 8.82 3.24
N HIS A 48 -0.65 10.10 3.02
CA HIS A 48 -0.67 11.07 4.12
C HIS A 48 -2.10 11.34 4.59
N HIS A 49 -3.08 11.36 3.66
CA HIS A 49 -4.50 11.52 4.03
C HIS A 49 -5.03 10.31 4.82
N VAL A 50 -4.66 9.10 4.40
CA VAL A 50 -4.99 7.85 5.11
C VAL A 50 -4.50 7.90 6.56
N LEU A 51 -3.26 8.33 6.79
CA LEU A 51 -2.68 8.42 8.13
C LEU A 51 -3.31 9.54 8.96
N TRP A 52 -3.53 10.71 8.37
CA TRP A 52 -4.19 11.85 9.04
C TRP A 52 -5.61 11.53 9.53
N SER A 53 -6.40 10.82 8.71
CA SER A 53 -7.76 10.41 9.10
C SER A 53 -7.80 9.51 10.34
N ARG A 54 -6.72 8.77 10.62
CA ARG A 54 -6.63 7.76 11.69
C ARG A 54 -5.86 8.23 12.92
N SER A 55 -4.80 9.00 12.74
CA SER A 55 -3.95 9.51 13.81
C SER A 55 -4.10 11.03 13.96
N PRO A 56 -4.77 11.52 15.03
CA PRO A 56 -4.83 12.93 15.35
C PRO A 56 -3.41 13.50 15.51
N GLY A 57 -3.13 14.65 14.92
CA GLY A 57 -1.81 15.28 15.00
C GLY A 57 -0.76 14.68 14.06
N TYR A 58 -1.13 13.75 13.17
CA TYR A 58 -0.23 13.29 12.11
C TYR A 58 0.31 14.44 11.28
N ARG A 59 1.62 14.46 11.06
CA ARG A 59 2.32 15.30 10.09
C ARG A 59 3.19 14.42 9.19
N PRO A 60 3.50 14.84 7.95
CA PRO A 60 4.33 14.07 7.03
C PRO A 60 5.67 13.60 7.64
N GLU A 61 6.29 14.42 8.49
CA GLU A 61 7.58 14.15 9.11
C GLU A 61 7.55 12.91 10.01
N HIS A 62 6.37 12.56 10.57
CA HIS A 62 6.22 11.34 11.35
C HIS A 62 6.44 10.09 10.48
N LEU A 63 6.05 10.12 9.20
CA LEU A 63 6.32 9.00 8.31
C LEU A 63 7.81 8.88 8.02
N ASP A 64 8.47 9.99 7.72
CA ASP A 64 9.91 10.05 7.46
C ASP A 64 10.70 9.54 8.68
N GLU A 65 10.30 9.96 9.89
CA GLU A 65 10.86 9.49 11.14
C GLU A 65 10.68 7.98 11.31
N LEU A 66 9.47 7.45 11.10
CA LEU A 66 9.21 6.01 11.21
C LEU A 66 10.02 5.16 10.22
N VAL A 67 10.23 5.67 9.01
CA VAL A 67 11.08 5.02 8.00
C VAL A 67 12.55 5.06 8.47
N SER A 68 13.04 6.22 8.89
CA SER A 68 14.43 6.39 9.37
C SER A 68 14.75 5.50 10.58
N GLN A 69 13.80 5.35 11.50
CA GLN A 69 13.90 4.50 12.70
C GLN A 69 13.64 3.02 12.42
N LYS A 70 13.40 2.64 11.16
CA LYS A 70 13.08 1.25 10.76
C LYS A 70 11.85 0.71 11.49
N LYS A 71 10.88 1.55 11.81
CA LYS A 71 9.57 1.16 12.35
C LYS A 71 8.58 0.83 11.23
N VAL A 72 8.77 1.44 10.07
CA VAL A 72 8.02 1.20 8.83
C VAL A 72 9.02 1.00 7.69
N PHE A 73 8.68 0.20 6.69
CA PHE A 73 9.52 -0.03 5.51
C PHE A 73 8.70 -0.06 4.23
N GLU A 74 9.36 0.28 3.13
CA GLU A 74 8.78 0.18 1.78
C GLU A 74 8.91 -1.23 1.23
N TYR A 75 7.83 -1.69 0.59
CA TYR A 75 7.82 -2.99 -0.07
C TYR A 75 6.81 -3.04 -1.20
N TRP A 76 7.14 -3.80 -2.25
CA TRP A 76 6.21 -4.17 -3.30
C TRP A 76 5.35 -5.35 -2.84
N SER A 77 4.21 -5.05 -2.22
CA SER A 77 3.18 -6.02 -1.85
C SER A 77 2.20 -6.21 -3.02
N HIS A 78 0.90 -6.11 -2.78
CA HIS A 78 -0.12 -5.94 -3.84
C HIS A 78 0.16 -4.68 -4.69
N ALA A 79 0.69 -3.63 -4.07
CA ALA A 79 1.20 -2.41 -4.69
C ALA A 79 2.42 -1.91 -3.90
N ALA A 80 3.12 -0.89 -4.43
CA ALA A 80 4.10 -0.15 -3.65
C ALA A 80 3.44 0.35 -2.35
N SER A 81 3.99 -0.04 -1.20
CA SER A 81 3.35 0.17 0.10
C SER A 81 4.37 0.40 1.21
N TYR A 82 3.94 1.11 2.25
CA TYR A 82 4.57 1.14 3.56
C TYR A 82 3.96 0.07 4.46
N LEU A 83 4.79 -0.72 5.14
CA LEU A 83 4.37 -1.77 6.08
C LEU A 83 5.07 -1.61 7.44
N PRO A 84 4.44 -2.01 8.56
CA PRO A 84 5.09 -1.99 9.86
C PRO A 84 6.22 -3.03 9.91
N MET A 85 7.35 -2.67 10.52
CA MET A 85 8.55 -3.53 10.55
C MET A 85 8.29 -4.90 11.17
N ARG A 86 7.31 -5.02 12.08
CA ARG A 86 6.90 -6.30 12.67
C ARG A 86 6.44 -7.33 11.63
N ASP A 87 6.06 -6.91 10.43
CA ASP A 87 5.58 -7.76 9.33
C ASP A 87 6.66 -8.07 8.29
N TYR A 88 7.90 -7.60 8.50
CA TYR A 88 9.03 -7.83 7.59
C TYR A 88 9.25 -9.31 7.27
N ARG A 89 9.06 -10.21 8.25
CA ARG A 89 9.24 -11.66 8.09
C ARG A 89 8.38 -12.25 6.96
N PHE A 90 7.20 -11.69 6.72
CA PHE A 90 6.26 -12.18 5.71
C PHE A 90 6.74 -11.85 4.29
N THR A 91 7.64 -10.87 4.14
CA THR A 91 8.23 -10.50 2.84
C THR A 91 9.37 -11.43 2.42
N LEU A 92 9.95 -12.20 3.37
CA LEU A 92 11.18 -12.96 3.16
C LEU A 92 11.03 -14.05 2.10
N ARG A 93 9.90 -14.79 2.11
CA ARG A 93 9.64 -15.86 1.13
C ARG A 93 9.73 -15.35 -0.30
N ARG A 94 9.07 -14.22 -0.59
CA ARG A 94 9.08 -13.62 -1.92
C ARG A 94 10.42 -12.98 -2.25
N LYS A 95 11.10 -12.34 -1.29
CA LYS A 95 12.47 -11.84 -1.49
C LYS A 95 13.45 -12.95 -1.84
N GLN A 96 13.32 -14.11 -1.19
CA GLN A 96 14.12 -15.30 -1.49
C GLN A 96 13.81 -15.84 -2.89
N ALA A 97 12.53 -15.96 -3.27
CA ALA A 97 12.13 -16.41 -4.62
C ALA A 97 12.63 -15.48 -5.73
N ILE A 98 12.64 -14.16 -5.51
CA ILE A 98 13.23 -13.19 -6.44
C ILE A 98 14.75 -13.35 -6.50
N LYS A 99 15.41 -13.47 -5.34
CA LYS A 99 16.86 -13.65 -5.25
C LYS A 99 17.34 -14.95 -5.89
N SER A 100 16.58 -16.04 -5.77
CA SER A 100 16.88 -17.34 -6.37
C SER A 100 16.55 -17.40 -7.86
N GLY A 101 15.81 -16.44 -8.40
CA GLY A 101 15.33 -16.43 -9.78
C GLY A 101 14.11 -17.30 -10.03
N GLU A 102 13.55 -17.95 -9.00
CA GLU A 102 12.29 -18.70 -9.06
C GLU A 102 11.13 -17.79 -9.48
N GLN A 103 11.13 -16.54 -8.97
CA GLN A 103 10.17 -15.52 -9.36
C GLN A 103 10.86 -14.34 -10.03
N LYS A 104 10.80 -14.30 -11.38
CA LYS A 104 11.41 -13.22 -12.18
C LYS A 104 10.59 -11.92 -12.24
N HIS A 105 9.29 -11.96 -11.96
CA HIS A 105 8.41 -10.79 -12.06
C HIS A 105 7.20 -10.88 -11.12
N TRP A 106 6.59 -9.72 -10.82
CA TRP A 106 5.46 -9.64 -9.90
C TRP A 106 4.12 -10.12 -10.49
N PHE A 107 4.05 -10.28 -11.81
CA PHE A 107 2.94 -10.85 -12.58
C PHE A 107 3.46 -11.66 -13.76
N THR A 108 2.68 -12.63 -14.24
CA THR A 108 3.00 -13.36 -15.46
C THR A 108 2.80 -12.46 -16.66
N LYS A 109 3.85 -12.22 -17.44
CA LYS A 109 3.74 -11.45 -18.69
C LYS A 109 2.78 -12.18 -19.64
N ASN A 110 1.89 -11.44 -20.28
CA ASN A 110 1.04 -11.94 -21.37
C ASN A 110 1.49 -11.29 -22.68
N PRO A 111 2.43 -11.91 -23.44
CA PRO A 111 3.02 -11.30 -24.62
C PRO A 111 1.98 -10.97 -25.70
N LYS A 112 0.93 -11.80 -25.82
CA LYS A 112 -0.16 -11.58 -26.78
C LYS A 112 -0.92 -10.30 -26.44
N LEU A 113 -1.40 -10.18 -25.20
CA LEU A 113 -2.09 -8.97 -24.76
C LEU A 113 -1.20 -7.73 -24.88
N MET A 114 0.08 -7.83 -24.52
CA MET A 114 1.03 -6.73 -24.68
C MET A 114 1.17 -6.31 -26.15
N SER A 115 1.24 -7.27 -27.08
CA SER A 115 1.32 -6.97 -28.51
C SER A 115 0.05 -6.30 -29.04
N GLU A 116 -1.12 -6.74 -28.58
CA GLU A 116 -2.42 -6.15 -28.94
C GLU A 116 -2.54 -4.70 -28.42
N VAL A 117 -2.15 -4.46 -27.17
CA VAL A 117 -2.13 -3.10 -26.57
C VAL A 117 -1.17 -2.19 -27.33
N LEU A 118 0.04 -2.66 -27.65
CA LEU A 118 1.02 -1.87 -28.41
C LEU A 118 0.55 -1.57 -29.83
N ALA A 119 -0.10 -2.53 -30.50
CA ALA A 119 -0.69 -2.31 -31.82
C ALA A 119 -1.81 -1.28 -31.76
N ARG A 120 -2.66 -1.33 -30.72
CA ARG A 120 -3.73 -0.37 -30.51
C ARG A 120 -3.20 1.04 -30.23
N ILE A 121 -2.21 1.18 -29.34
CA ILE A 121 -1.55 2.46 -29.07
C ILE A 121 -0.98 3.03 -30.36
N LYS A 122 -0.29 2.23 -31.19
CA LYS A 122 0.24 2.71 -32.49
C LYS A 122 -0.85 3.17 -33.46
N ALA A 123 -1.99 2.49 -33.48
CA ALA A 123 -3.10 2.83 -34.37
C ALA A 123 -3.91 4.06 -33.89
N GLU A 124 -3.94 4.31 -32.58
CA GLU A 124 -4.67 5.42 -31.95
C GLU A 124 -3.80 6.62 -31.60
N SER A 125 -2.48 6.47 -31.57
CA SER A 125 -1.56 7.59 -31.44
C SER A 125 -1.67 8.42 -32.71
N ILE A 126 -2.46 9.49 -32.62
CA ILE A 126 -2.49 10.55 -33.63
C ILE A 126 -1.06 11.05 -33.76
N ASP A 127 -0.51 11.01 -34.97
CA ASP A 127 0.71 11.73 -35.32
C ASP A 127 0.57 13.18 -34.82
N GLY A 128 1.29 13.50 -33.74
CA GLY A 128 1.44 14.84 -33.20
C GLY A 128 2.78 15.40 -33.60
#